data_AF-A0A1C0VHQ6-F1
#
_entry.id   AF-A0A1C0VHQ6-F1
#
_cell.length_a   1.000
_cell.length_b   1.000
_cell.length_c   1.000
_cell.angle_alpha   90.00
_cell.angle_beta   90.00
_cell.angle_gamma   90.00
#
_symmetry.space_group_name_H-M   'P 1'
#
loop_
_entity.id
_entity.type
_entity.pdbx_description
1 polymer ?
#
loop_
_entity_poly.entity_id
_entity_poly.type
_entity_poly.pdbx_seq_one_letter_code
_entity_poly.pdbx_strand_id
1 'polypeptide(L)'
;MKSIINYHVIDSTNIGDLFSVPTKYFNFPGYTVEQADIRTINLEDARDKHIIVGGGGLLYSPFLQSFSKLVESQAGTKLIAWGIGQQLYGNSYTLAELQNFNYSQYLENFDLIGVRDFVNKYNWVPCASCMHPAFDKKREIKHEFVVFSHKKFQIKIRDFPKMTNNNQNIEEILDFLGSGETILTSSYHGAYWGTLLGRKVLCFPFSSKFYTLKHTPAILPVQKWLQQKIKFSLFGKTFFELYYKNKFSCKTDDWQNYLKDCKAYPESLNEYRERNHWYYSQILNTLANS
;
A
#
# COMPACT_ATOMS: atom_id res chain seq x y z
N MET A 1 -6.73 3.53 -32.54
CA MET A 1 -5.63 3.55 -31.55
C MET A 1 -6.02 2.55 -30.47
N LYS A 2 -5.12 1.66 -30.02
CA LYS A 2 -5.45 0.71 -28.95
C LYS A 2 -5.54 1.48 -27.62
N SER A 3 -6.27 0.95 -26.64
CA SER A 3 -6.58 1.66 -25.39
C SER A 3 -6.28 0.80 -24.17
N ILE A 4 -5.85 1.45 -23.09
CA ILE A 4 -5.64 0.86 -21.77
C ILE A 4 -6.43 1.66 -20.73
N ILE A 5 -7.18 0.96 -19.90
CA ILE A 5 -7.78 1.50 -18.68
C ILE A 5 -7.07 0.93 -17.46
N ASN A 6 -6.60 1.80 -16.57
CA ASN A 6 -6.00 1.40 -15.31
C ASN A 6 -6.96 1.65 -14.14
N TYR A 7 -7.46 0.55 -13.57
CA TYR A 7 -8.28 0.56 -12.36
C TYR A 7 -7.42 0.54 -11.09
N HIS A 8 -7.63 1.51 -10.21
CA HIS A 8 -7.02 1.59 -8.88
C HIS A 8 -7.95 2.34 -7.90
N VAL A 9 -7.55 2.47 -6.63
CA VAL A 9 -8.31 3.31 -5.68
C VAL A 9 -7.93 4.78 -5.86
N ILE A 10 -8.90 5.64 -6.13
CA ILE A 10 -8.72 7.09 -6.23
C ILE A 10 -9.25 7.74 -4.95
N ASP A 11 -8.39 7.85 -3.91
CA ASP A 11 -8.74 8.50 -2.65
C ASP A 11 -7.86 9.75 -2.42
N SER A 12 -8.45 10.93 -2.62
CA SER A 12 -7.78 12.22 -2.38
C SER A 12 -7.29 12.39 -0.94
N THR A 13 -7.81 11.61 -0.01
CA THR A 13 -7.42 11.64 1.40
C THR A 13 -6.43 10.53 1.76
N ASN A 14 -5.92 9.76 0.79
CA ASN A 14 -4.86 8.77 0.98
C ASN A 14 -3.88 8.80 -0.19
N ILE A 15 -2.80 9.55 -0.03
CA ILE A 15 -1.79 9.71 -1.08
C ILE A 15 -1.15 8.41 -1.53
N GLY A 16 -1.09 7.41 -0.65
CA GLY A 16 -0.60 6.10 -0.98
C GLY A 16 -1.42 5.44 -2.09
N ASP A 17 -2.74 5.58 -2.04
CA ASP A 17 -3.64 5.01 -3.05
C ASP A 17 -3.49 5.77 -4.38
N LEU A 18 -3.38 7.11 -4.32
CA LEU A 18 -3.18 7.97 -5.50
C LEU A 18 -1.86 7.70 -6.26
N PHE A 19 -0.75 7.50 -5.55
CA PHE A 19 0.57 7.39 -6.16
C PHE A 19 1.01 5.95 -6.41
N SER A 20 0.21 4.96 -6.02
CA SER A 20 0.47 3.54 -6.29
C SER A 20 0.18 3.13 -7.73
N VAL A 21 -0.49 3.99 -8.50
CA VAL A 21 -0.92 3.73 -9.88
C VAL A 21 0.28 3.64 -10.85
N PRO A 22 0.50 2.51 -11.54
CA PRO A 22 1.68 2.32 -12.39
C PRO A 22 1.69 3.19 -13.64
N THR A 23 0.53 3.48 -14.23
CA THR A 23 0.43 4.32 -15.45
C THR A 23 0.87 5.77 -15.25
N LYS A 24 1.11 6.21 -14.01
CA LYS A 24 1.73 7.51 -13.71
C LYS A 24 3.24 7.54 -13.97
N TYR A 25 3.88 6.38 -14.08
CA TYR A 25 5.34 6.24 -14.18
C TYR A 25 5.81 5.54 -15.44
N PHE A 26 4.92 4.81 -16.12
CA PHE A 26 5.24 4.03 -17.30
C PHE A 26 4.41 4.52 -18.49
N ASN A 27 5.09 4.83 -19.59
CA ASN A 27 4.45 5.18 -20.86
C ASN A 27 3.97 3.91 -21.59
N PHE A 28 2.97 3.99 -22.46
CA PHE A 28 2.55 2.85 -23.29
C PHE A 28 2.48 3.29 -24.75
N PRO A 29 3.60 3.22 -25.49
CA PRO A 29 3.66 3.68 -26.87
C PRO A 29 2.59 3.02 -27.75
N GLY A 30 1.82 3.82 -28.48
CA GLY A 30 0.73 3.34 -29.34
C GLY A 30 -0.61 3.11 -28.63
N TYR A 31 -0.69 3.34 -27.32
CA TYR A 31 -1.91 3.22 -26.53
C TYR A 31 -2.34 4.56 -25.93
N THR A 32 -3.64 4.85 -25.95
CA THR A 32 -4.22 5.84 -25.03
C THR A 32 -4.41 5.20 -23.67
N VAL A 33 -4.02 5.91 -22.60
CA VAL A 33 -4.11 5.42 -21.23
C VAL A 33 -5.03 6.32 -20.42
N GLU A 34 -6.02 5.70 -19.76
CA GLU A 34 -6.91 6.37 -18.82
C GLU A 34 -6.88 5.67 -17.45
N GLN A 35 -7.31 6.38 -16.42
CA GLN A 35 -7.39 5.88 -15.04
C GLN A 35 -8.83 5.95 -14.55
N ALA A 36 -9.26 4.93 -13.81
CA ALA A 36 -10.60 4.86 -13.25
C ALA A 36 -10.59 4.25 -11.85
N ASP A 37 -11.62 4.57 -11.06
CA ASP A 37 -11.74 4.05 -9.71
C ASP A 37 -12.31 2.62 -9.72
N ILE A 38 -11.56 1.67 -9.16
CA ILE A 38 -11.98 0.27 -9.04
C ILE A 38 -13.25 0.08 -8.18
N ARG A 39 -13.61 1.06 -7.35
CA ARG A 39 -14.84 1.03 -6.53
C ARG A 39 -16.10 1.33 -7.35
N THR A 40 -15.96 1.94 -8.53
CA THR A 40 -17.07 2.40 -9.36
C THR A 40 -16.91 1.95 -10.80
N ILE A 41 -16.62 0.65 -11.01
CA ILE A 41 -16.46 0.07 -12.35
C ILE A 41 -17.77 0.16 -13.14
N ASN A 42 -17.66 0.76 -14.31
CA ASN A 42 -18.64 0.70 -15.39
C ASN A 42 -18.07 -0.17 -16.52
N LEU A 43 -18.78 -1.24 -16.88
CA LEU A 43 -18.30 -2.23 -17.86
C LEU A 43 -18.16 -1.64 -19.28
N GLU A 44 -18.99 -0.64 -19.61
CA GLU A 44 -18.89 0.05 -20.90
C GLU A 44 -17.57 0.80 -21.05
N ASP A 45 -17.03 1.35 -19.95
CA ASP A 45 -15.76 2.08 -19.97
C ASP A 45 -14.58 1.14 -20.26
N ALA A 46 -14.69 -0.14 -19.90
CA ALA A 46 -13.65 -1.16 -20.10
C ALA A 46 -13.76 -1.89 -21.45
N ARG A 47 -14.85 -1.71 -22.21
CA ARG A 47 -15.07 -2.41 -23.48
C ARG A 47 -13.97 -2.09 -24.48
N ASP A 48 -13.43 -3.13 -25.13
CA ASP A 48 -12.37 -3.06 -26.13
C ASP A 48 -11.05 -2.41 -25.65
N LYS A 49 -10.84 -2.28 -24.33
CA LYS A 49 -9.60 -1.77 -23.72
C LYS A 49 -8.87 -2.86 -22.97
N HIS A 50 -7.54 -2.90 -23.06
CA HIS A 50 -6.77 -3.70 -22.11
C HIS A 50 -6.89 -3.10 -20.72
N ILE A 51 -6.92 -3.96 -19.70
CA ILE A 51 -7.20 -3.59 -18.33
C ILE A 51 -5.94 -3.84 -17.51
N ILE A 52 -5.47 -2.79 -16.84
CA ILE A 52 -4.45 -2.90 -15.79
C ILE A 52 -5.14 -2.63 -14.45
N VAL A 53 -5.10 -3.60 -13.55
CA VAL A 53 -5.56 -3.46 -12.16
C VAL A 53 -4.33 -3.27 -11.31
N GLY A 54 -4.10 -2.06 -10.78
CA GLY A 54 -2.75 -1.79 -10.30
C GLY A 54 -2.57 -0.72 -9.25
N GLY A 55 -1.71 -1.06 -8.29
CA GLY A 55 -1.46 -0.32 -7.05
C GLY A 55 -2.41 -0.71 -5.93
N GLY A 56 -1.93 -0.71 -4.68
CA GLY A 56 -2.81 -0.78 -3.50
C GLY A 56 -3.12 -2.19 -2.96
N GLY A 57 -3.81 -2.23 -1.83
CA GLY A 57 -4.22 -3.47 -1.16
C GLY A 57 -5.60 -3.86 -1.62
N LEU A 58 -5.71 -4.45 -2.81
CA LEU A 58 -6.98 -4.71 -3.48
C LEU A 58 -7.50 -6.14 -3.29
N LEU A 59 -6.69 -7.07 -2.77
CA LEU A 59 -7.10 -8.47 -2.61
C LEU A 59 -7.72 -8.66 -1.22
N TYR A 60 -8.99 -8.27 -1.09
CA TYR A 60 -9.83 -8.50 0.09
C TYR A 60 -11.32 -8.34 -0.27
N SER A 61 -12.20 -8.82 0.61
CA SER A 61 -13.61 -9.06 0.29
C SER A 61 -14.39 -7.89 -0.35
N PRO A 62 -14.20 -6.61 0.01
CA PRO A 62 -14.94 -5.49 -0.58
C PRO A 62 -14.66 -5.25 -2.07
N PHE A 63 -13.56 -5.78 -2.61
CA PHE A 63 -13.26 -5.67 -4.03
C PHE A 63 -13.65 -6.91 -4.84
N LEU A 64 -14.17 -7.97 -4.23
CA LEU A 64 -14.54 -9.19 -4.96
C LEU A 64 -15.47 -8.92 -6.13
N GLN A 65 -16.53 -8.15 -5.91
CA GLN A 65 -17.47 -7.78 -6.97
C GLN A 65 -16.78 -6.95 -8.09
N SER A 66 -15.83 -6.09 -7.72
CA SER A 66 -15.04 -5.35 -8.70
C SER A 66 -14.21 -6.29 -9.56
N PHE A 67 -13.53 -7.27 -8.98
CA PHE A 67 -12.75 -8.26 -9.74
C PHE A 67 -13.64 -9.12 -10.64
N SER A 68 -14.82 -9.56 -10.17
CA SER A 68 -15.78 -10.28 -11.01
C SER A 68 -16.18 -9.48 -12.25
N LYS A 69 -16.52 -8.19 -12.09
CA LYS A 69 -16.84 -7.30 -13.21
C LYS A 69 -15.68 -7.16 -14.22
N LEU A 70 -14.44 -7.06 -13.74
CA LEU A 70 -13.28 -6.94 -14.62
C LEU A 70 -13.06 -8.21 -15.45
N VAL A 71 -13.27 -9.38 -14.86
CA VAL A 71 -13.26 -10.66 -15.57
C VAL A 71 -14.39 -10.73 -16.60
N GLU A 72 -15.60 -10.28 -16.25
CA GLU A 72 -16.74 -10.23 -17.19
C GLU A 72 -16.47 -9.30 -18.40
N SER A 73 -15.67 -8.25 -18.21
CA SER A 73 -15.26 -7.35 -19.31
C SER A 73 -14.16 -7.90 -20.21
N GLN A 74 -13.61 -9.09 -19.92
CA GLN A 74 -12.51 -9.70 -20.67
C GLN A 74 -13.02 -10.36 -21.96
N ALA A 75 -13.37 -9.55 -22.96
CA ALA A 75 -13.69 -10.01 -24.31
C ALA A 75 -12.67 -9.42 -25.31
N GLY A 76 -11.71 -10.23 -25.75
CA GLY A 76 -10.66 -9.80 -26.69
C GLY A 76 -9.64 -8.81 -26.13
N THR A 77 -9.67 -8.55 -24.82
CA THR A 77 -8.77 -7.64 -24.11
C THR A 77 -7.81 -8.42 -23.20
N LYS A 78 -6.79 -7.73 -22.67
CA LYS A 78 -5.83 -8.31 -21.71
C LYS A 78 -6.13 -7.81 -20.31
N LEU A 79 -6.17 -8.71 -19.34
CA LEU A 79 -6.41 -8.38 -17.93
C LEU A 79 -5.13 -8.62 -17.12
N ILE A 80 -4.55 -7.55 -16.59
CA ILE A 80 -3.21 -7.54 -16.01
C ILE A 80 -3.26 -7.00 -14.58
N ALA A 81 -2.60 -7.68 -13.63
CA ALA A 81 -2.46 -7.24 -12.26
C ALA A 81 -1.08 -6.63 -12.05
N TRP A 82 -0.98 -5.42 -11.49
CA TRP A 82 0.31 -4.75 -11.26
C TRP A 82 0.45 -4.23 -9.84
N GLY A 83 1.26 -4.93 -9.03
CA GLY A 83 1.64 -4.46 -7.71
C GLY A 83 0.47 -4.35 -6.73
N ILE A 84 -0.56 -5.18 -6.95
CA ILE A 84 -1.69 -5.36 -6.03
C ILE A 84 -1.28 -6.33 -4.92
N GLY A 85 -1.98 -6.32 -3.78
CA GLY A 85 -1.68 -7.27 -2.71
C GLY A 85 -2.82 -7.50 -1.73
N GLN A 86 -2.63 -8.53 -0.90
CA GLN A 86 -3.59 -8.97 0.10
C GLN A 86 -3.77 -7.99 1.26
N GLN A 87 -4.97 -8.04 1.82
CA GLN A 87 -5.31 -7.27 3.01
C GLN A 87 -6.28 -8.05 3.90
N LEU A 88 -5.71 -8.86 4.78
CA LEU A 88 -6.42 -9.52 5.87
C LEU A 88 -6.43 -8.60 7.10
N TYR A 89 -7.54 -8.54 7.82
CA TYR A 89 -7.67 -7.79 9.07
C TYR A 89 -7.81 -8.76 10.24
N GLY A 90 -7.03 -8.55 11.29
CA GLY A 90 -6.87 -9.48 12.42
C GLY A 90 -5.81 -8.97 13.40
N ASN A 91 -5.64 -9.65 14.54
CA ASN A 91 -4.71 -9.25 15.59
C ASN A 91 -3.33 -9.92 15.48
N SER A 92 -3.24 -11.04 14.76
CA SER A 92 -2.02 -11.80 14.51
C SER A 92 -2.12 -12.55 13.19
N TYR A 93 -0.98 -12.82 12.56
CA TYR A 93 -0.91 -13.59 11.32
C TYR A 93 0.25 -14.58 11.41
N THR A 94 -0.04 -15.83 11.13
CA THR A 94 0.97 -16.88 10.95
C THR A 94 1.53 -16.82 9.54
N LEU A 95 2.76 -17.30 9.35
CA LEU A 95 3.36 -17.40 8.01
C LEU A 95 2.49 -18.27 7.07
N ALA A 96 1.89 -19.34 7.61
CA ALA A 96 0.99 -20.22 6.87
C ALA A 96 -0.25 -19.48 6.37
N GLU A 97 -0.89 -18.64 7.19
CA GLU A 97 -2.05 -17.83 6.75
C GLU A 97 -1.65 -16.85 5.64
N LEU A 98 -0.47 -16.24 5.71
CA LEU A 98 0.02 -15.33 4.68
C LEU A 98 0.32 -16.04 3.37
N GLN A 99 0.93 -17.23 3.44
CA GLN A 99 1.28 -18.07 2.29
C GLN A 99 0.06 -18.69 1.62
N ASN A 100 -0.93 -19.11 2.41
CA ASN A 100 -2.13 -19.80 1.95
C ASN A 100 -3.29 -18.85 1.63
N PHE A 101 -3.03 -17.54 1.51
CA PHE A 101 -4.06 -16.59 1.05
C PHE A 101 -4.62 -17.04 -0.31
N ASN A 102 -5.94 -17.09 -0.43
CA ASN A 102 -6.59 -17.56 -1.65
C ASN A 102 -6.61 -16.48 -2.74
N TYR A 103 -5.50 -16.35 -3.48
CA TYR A 103 -5.38 -15.42 -4.59
C TYR A 103 -6.29 -15.76 -5.80
N SER A 104 -6.66 -17.04 -6.00
CA SER A 104 -7.43 -17.43 -7.20
C SER A 104 -8.81 -16.78 -7.24
N GLN A 105 -9.39 -16.49 -6.08
CA GLN A 105 -10.66 -15.76 -5.96
C GLN A 105 -10.65 -14.38 -6.65
N TYR A 106 -9.47 -13.82 -6.89
CA TYR A 106 -9.31 -12.52 -7.55
C TYR A 106 -8.60 -12.64 -8.91
N LEU A 107 -7.66 -13.58 -9.06
CA LEU A 107 -6.65 -13.54 -10.12
C LEU A 107 -6.70 -14.69 -11.13
N GLU A 108 -7.66 -15.62 -11.02
CA GLU A 108 -7.71 -16.84 -11.85
C GLU A 108 -7.71 -16.58 -13.36
N ASN A 109 -8.39 -15.52 -13.84
CA ASN A 109 -8.53 -15.22 -15.26
C ASN A 109 -7.59 -14.12 -15.78
N PHE A 110 -6.58 -13.74 -15.00
CA PHE A 110 -5.62 -12.70 -15.41
C PHE A 110 -4.57 -13.25 -16.38
N ASP A 111 -4.32 -12.51 -17.46
CA ASP A 111 -3.30 -12.84 -18.47
C ASP A 111 -1.86 -12.68 -17.94
N LEU A 112 -1.65 -11.73 -17.02
CA LEU A 112 -0.36 -11.51 -16.38
C LEU A 112 -0.55 -11.01 -14.95
N ILE A 113 0.13 -11.68 -14.00
CA ILE A 113 -0.06 -11.46 -12.57
C ILE A 113 1.25 -11.00 -11.92
N GLY A 114 1.17 -9.84 -11.27
CA GLY A 114 2.24 -9.23 -10.50
C GLY A 114 1.70 -8.69 -9.19
N VAL A 115 2.18 -9.23 -8.07
CA VAL A 115 1.69 -8.90 -6.73
C VAL A 115 2.81 -8.36 -5.86
N ARG A 116 2.52 -7.40 -5.00
CA ARG A 116 3.52 -6.76 -4.12
C ARG A 116 3.87 -7.59 -2.89
N ASP A 117 3.05 -8.58 -2.58
CA ASP A 117 3.33 -9.54 -1.53
C ASP A 117 4.55 -10.36 -1.95
N PHE A 118 5.53 -10.51 -1.08
CA PHE A 118 6.74 -11.29 -1.38
C PHE A 118 6.53 -12.78 -1.13
N VAL A 119 5.69 -13.10 -0.15
CA VAL A 119 5.45 -14.46 0.31
C VAL A 119 4.28 -15.09 -0.45
N ASN A 120 4.47 -15.41 -1.74
CA ASN A 120 3.49 -16.12 -2.58
C ASN A 120 4.13 -16.73 -3.83
N LYS A 121 3.30 -17.38 -4.67
CA LYS A 121 3.70 -18.09 -5.90
C LYS A 121 3.78 -17.24 -7.17
N TYR A 122 3.31 -15.99 -7.15
CA TYR A 122 3.26 -15.12 -8.32
C TYR A 122 4.51 -14.27 -8.44
N ASN A 123 4.62 -13.55 -9.56
CA ASN A 123 5.66 -12.57 -9.74
C ASN A 123 5.57 -11.49 -8.65
N TRP A 124 6.62 -11.37 -7.85
CA TRP A 124 6.74 -10.24 -6.94
C TRP A 124 6.87 -8.94 -7.75
N VAL A 125 6.04 -7.95 -7.53
CA VAL A 125 6.09 -6.64 -8.21
C VAL A 125 5.78 -5.56 -7.17
N PRO A 126 6.77 -4.76 -6.74
CA PRO A 126 6.54 -3.78 -5.68
C PRO A 126 5.68 -2.61 -6.17
N CYS A 127 5.15 -1.83 -5.23
CA CYS A 127 4.30 -0.69 -5.53
C CYS A 127 5.01 0.31 -6.47
N ALA A 128 4.37 0.67 -7.60
CA ALA A 128 4.99 1.50 -8.64
C ALA A 128 5.43 2.89 -8.16
N SER A 129 4.97 3.36 -7.00
CA SER A 129 5.43 4.61 -6.39
C SER A 129 6.94 4.71 -6.18
N CYS A 130 7.70 3.59 -6.16
CA CYS A 130 9.17 3.63 -6.13
C CYS A 130 9.79 4.30 -7.37
N MET A 131 9.03 4.41 -8.45
CA MET A 131 9.44 5.09 -9.67
C MET A 131 9.35 6.62 -9.57
N HIS A 132 8.83 7.18 -8.48
CA HIS A 132 8.68 8.62 -8.35
C HIS A 132 10.06 9.32 -8.28
N PRO A 133 10.33 10.39 -9.06
CA PRO A 133 11.64 11.05 -9.09
C PRO A 133 12.00 11.72 -7.76
N ALA A 134 11.01 12.04 -6.93
CA ALA A 134 11.25 12.60 -5.59
C ALA A 134 12.09 11.69 -4.68
N PHE A 135 12.25 10.39 -4.99
CA PHE A 135 13.18 9.52 -4.29
C PHE A 135 14.66 9.86 -4.56
N ASP A 136 14.98 10.52 -5.68
CA ASP A 136 16.36 10.84 -6.07
C ASP A 136 16.92 12.04 -5.28
N LYS A 137 16.05 12.80 -4.61
CA LYS A 137 16.44 13.88 -3.69
C LYS A 137 17.09 13.31 -2.44
N LYS A 138 18.36 13.66 -2.21
CA LYS A 138 19.07 13.36 -0.95
C LYS A 138 18.38 14.06 0.23
N ARG A 139 18.26 13.36 1.36
CA ARG A 139 17.62 13.86 2.58
C ARG A 139 18.53 13.65 3.79
N GLU A 140 18.70 14.72 4.56
CA GLU A 140 19.47 14.70 5.80
C GLU A 140 18.59 14.30 6.98
N ILE A 141 19.18 13.56 7.91
CA ILE A 141 18.56 13.19 9.18
C ILE A 141 18.58 14.43 10.08
N LYS A 142 17.41 14.79 10.63
CA LYS A 142 17.20 15.90 11.56
C LYS A 142 16.62 15.45 12.90
N HIS A 143 16.02 14.27 12.94
CA HIS A 143 15.35 13.70 14.10
C HIS A 143 15.75 12.24 14.27
N GLU A 144 15.93 11.79 15.50
CA GLU A 144 16.12 10.36 15.80
C GLU A 144 14.88 9.56 15.38
N PHE A 145 13.69 10.08 15.70
CA PHE A 145 12.41 9.46 15.36
C PHE A 145 11.45 10.45 14.68
N VAL A 146 10.71 9.93 13.69
CA VAL A 146 9.51 10.60 13.15
C VAL A 146 8.34 9.61 13.14
N VAL A 147 7.13 10.11 13.37
CA VAL A 147 5.92 9.29 13.41
C VAL A 147 5.07 9.54 12.17
N PHE A 148 4.96 8.55 11.29
CA PHE A 148 4.11 8.61 10.09
C PHE A 148 2.93 7.65 10.20
N SER A 149 1.74 8.17 10.46
CA SER A 149 0.57 7.32 10.68
C SER A 149 -0.32 7.16 9.45
N HIS A 150 -0.99 6.02 9.35
CA HIS A 150 -2.19 5.96 8.55
C HIS A 150 -3.27 6.86 9.17
N LYS A 151 -4.01 7.64 8.37
CA LYS A 151 -5.00 8.63 8.82
C LYS A 151 -6.01 8.07 9.82
N LYS A 152 -6.36 6.79 9.65
CA LYS A 152 -7.29 6.07 10.53
C LYS A 152 -6.63 5.41 11.75
N PHE A 153 -5.39 4.95 11.64
CA PHE A 153 -4.70 4.17 12.67
C PHE A 153 -3.52 4.99 13.17
N GLN A 154 -3.74 5.84 14.17
CA GLN A 154 -2.75 6.85 14.56
C GLN A 154 -1.94 6.40 15.78
N ILE A 155 -0.61 6.47 15.65
CA ILE A 155 0.33 6.20 16.73
C ILE A 155 0.42 7.43 17.64
N LYS A 156 0.35 7.23 18.95
CA LYS A 156 0.33 8.29 19.96
C LYS A 156 1.57 8.29 20.85
N ILE A 157 2.72 8.56 20.25
CA ILE A 157 3.98 8.79 21.00
C ILE A 157 4.19 10.30 21.12
N ARG A 158 4.60 10.81 22.28
CA ARG A 158 4.84 12.25 22.49
C ARG A 158 6.18 12.69 21.90
N ASP A 159 6.41 13.98 21.80
CA ASP A 159 7.73 14.61 21.57
C ASP A 159 8.40 14.41 20.19
N PHE A 160 7.84 13.58 19.31
CA PHE A 160 8.35 13.43 17.93
C PHE A 160 7.49 14.14 16.88
N PRO A 161 8.10 14.65 15.79
CA PRO A 161 7.37 15.15 14.62
C PRO A 161 6.39 14.10 14.08
N LYS A 162 5.21 14.55 13.63
CA LYS A 162 4.12 13.67 13.19
C LYS A 162 3.56 14.12 11.86
N MET A 163 3.26 13.14 11.02
CA MET A 163 2.51 13.34 9.78
C MET A 163 1.59 12.14 9.54
N THR A 164 0.58 12.32 8.70
CA THR A 164 -0.28 11.22 8.25
C THR A 164 -0.30 11.13 6.73
N ASN A 165 -0.74 10.00 6.18
CA ASN A 165 -0.95 9.82 4.74
C ASN A 165 -2.13 10.62 4.14
N ASN A 166 -2.73 11.55 4.90
CA ASN A 166 -3.74 12.49 4.40
C ASN A 166 -3.12 13.76 3.77
N ASN A 167 -1.79 13.90 3.76
CA ASN A 167 -1.10 14.92 2.96
C ASN A 167 -1.11 14.49 1.48
N GLN A 168 -1.38 15.41 0.55
CA GLN A 168 -1.44 15.14 -0.90
C GLN A 168 -0.13 15.40 -1.64
N ASN A 169 0.89 15.93 -0.96
CA ASN A 169 2.20 16.21 -1.54
C ASN A 169 3.19 15.10 -1.19
N ILE A 170 3.57 14.31 -2.20
CA ILE A 170 4.52 13.20 -2.02
C ILE A 170 5.91 13.69 -1.64
N GLU A 171 6.35 14.85 -2.14
CA GLU A 171 7.67 15.40 -1.83
C GLU A 171 7.76 15.79 -0.35
N GLU A 172 6.74 16.46 0.18
CA GLU A 172 6.66 16.79 1.60
C GLU A 172 6.66 15.55 2.49
N ILE A 173 5.96 14.48 2.08
CA ILE A 173 5.96 13.23 2.82
C ILE A 173 7.34 12.59 2.80
N LEU A 174 7.98 12.50 1.63
CA LEU A 174 9.31 11.90 1.54
C LEU A 174 10.34 12.75 2.29
N ASP A 175 10.23 14.08 2.28
CA ASP A 175 11.05 14.99 3.08
C ASP A 175 10.84 14.76 4.58
N PHE A 176 9.59 14.61 5.02
CA PHE A 176 9.26 14.26 6.40
C PHE A 176 9.84 12.91 6.81
N LEU A 177 9.60 11.85 6.03
CA LEU A 177 10.12 10.52 6.30
C LEU A 177 11.65 10.51 6.31
N GLY A 178 12.27 11.18 5.34
CA GLY A 178 13.72 11.29 5.23
C GLY A 178 14.34 12.13 6.35
N SER A 179 13.60 13.01 7.02
CA SER A 179 14.12 13.77 8.17
C SER A 179 14.34 12.91 9.42
N GLY A 180 13.78 11.69 9.50
CA GLY A 180 14.01 10.75 10.60
C GLY A 180 15.14 9.76 10.32
N GLU A 181 15.93 9.42 11.34
CA GLU A 181 16.79 8.23 11.29
C GLU A 181 15.94 6.96 11.30
N THR A 182 14.96 6.92 12.21
CA THR A 182 14.00 5.83 12.37
C THR A 182 12.57 6.32 12.19
N ILE A 183 11.81 5.63 11.35
CA ILE A 183 10.40 5.92 11.08
C ILE A 183 9.53 4.98 11.90
N LEU A 184 8.68 5.55 12.76
CA LEU A 184 7.63 4.84 13.48
C LEU A 184 6.33 4.98 12.69
N THR A 185 5.81 3.88 12.14
CA THR A 185 4.73 3.96 11.14
C THR A 185 3.65 2.93 11.34
N SER A 186 2.40 3.37 11.18
CA SER A 186 1.25 2.48 10.99
C SER A 186 0.76 2.49 9.56
N SER A 187 1.42 3.21 8.65
CA SER A 187 1.08 3.27 7.23
C SER A 187 1.91 2.27 6.44
N TYR A 188 1.27 1.50 5.55
CA TYR A 188 1.97 0.65 4.57
C TYR A 188 2.95 1.49 3.74
N HIS A 189 2.51 2.65 3.24
CA HIS A 189 3.37 3.52 2.45
C HIS A 189 4.42 4.23 3.30
N GLY A 190 4.17 4.47 4.59
CA GLY A 190 5.23 4.92 5.51
C GLY A 190 6.33 3.87 5.68
N ALA A 191 5.94 2.60 5.79
CA ALA A 191 6.88 1.49 5.88
C ALA A 191 7.65 1.32 4.57
N TYR A 192 6.91 1.23 3.47
CA TYR A 192 7.45 1.05 2.13
C TYR A 192 8.39 2.20 1.74
N TRP A 193 7.93 3.45 1.77
CA TRP A 193 8.75 4.61 1.40
C TRP A 193 9.91 4.85 2.38
N GLY A 194 9.71 4.59 3.67
CA GLY A 194 10.79 4.66 4.65
C GLY A 194 11.94 3.70 4.33
N THR A 195 11.61 2.46 3.99
CA THR A 195 12.58 1.47 3.52
C THR A 195 13.30 1.93 2.26
N LEU A 196 12.57 2.46 1.26
CA LEU A 196 13.16 2.97 0.01
C LEU A 196 14.09 4.18 0.22
N LEU A 197 13.87 4.97 1.25
CA LEU A 197 14.74 6.09 1.64
C LEU A 197 15.98 5.62 2.44
N GLY A 198 16.15 4.31 2.63
CA GLY A 198 17.24 3.74 3.42
C GLY A 198 17.13 4.05 4.91
N ARG A 199 15.93 4.32 5.43
CA ARG A 199 15.70 4.57 6.86
C ARG A 199 15.41 3.27 7.60
N LYS A 200 15.67 3.28 8.90
CA LYS A 200 15.18 2.25 9.82
C LYS A 200 13.66 2.43 9.96
N VAL A 201 12.92 1.33 10.04
CA VAL A 201 11.45 1.37 10.13
C VAL A 201 10.96 0.42 11.22
N LEU A 202 10.15 0.96 12.14
CA LEU A 202 9.33 0.19 13.08
C LEU A 202 7.85 0.34 12.72
N CYS A 203 7.21 -0.78 12.40
CA CYS A 203 5.82 -0.83 12.00
C CYS A 203 4.87 -1.19 13.15
N PHE A 204 3.73 -0.52 13.18
CA PHE A 204 2.57 -0.78 14.01
C PHE A 204 1.46 -1.32 13.10
N PRO A 205 1.42 -2.64 12.85
CA PRO A 205 0.55 -3.24 11.85
C PRO A 205 -0.92 -3.22 12.29
N PHE A 206 -1.82 -3.18 11.30
CA PHE A 206 -3.26 -3.35 11.49
C PHE A 206 -3.88 -4.33 10.46
N SER A 207 -3.04 -4.90 9.59
CA SER A 207 -3.46 -5.82 8.52
C SER A 207 -2.28 -6.69 8.06
N SER A 208 -2.51 -7.76 7.30
CA SER A 208 -1.46 -8.66 6.81
C SER A 208 -0.39 -8.01 5.93
N LYS A 209 -0.70 -6.92 5.23
CA LYS A 209 0.19 -6.25 4.25
C LYS A 209 1.56 -5.80 4.78
N PHE A 210 1.73 -5.66 6.10
CA PHE A 210 3.01 -5.28 6.69
C PHE A 210 3.98 -6.46 6.77
N TYR A 211 3.44 -7.68 6.83
CA TYR A 211 4.19 -8.93 6.97
C TYR A 211 4.59 -9.53 5.62
N THR A 212 4.10 -8.97 4.51
CA THR A 212 4.36 -9.47 3.16
C THR A 212 5.36 -8.61 2.38
N LEU A 213 5.95 -7.58 3.00
CA LEU A 213 7.01 -6.77 2.39
C LEU A 213 8.28 -7.61 2.23
N LYS A 214 8.95 -7.48 1.07
CA LYS A 214 10.23 -8.17 0.80
C LYS A 214 11.33 -7.74 1.79
N HIS A 215 11.54 -6.44 1.88
CA HIS A 215 12.37 -5.85 2.93
C HIS A 215 11.53 -5.62 4.17
N THR A 216 11.50 -6.64 5.03
CA THR A 216 10.65 -6.66 6.22
C THR A 216 11.12 -5.62 7.24
N PRO A 217 10.29 -4.60 7.57
CA PRO A 217 10.60 -3.68 8.66
C PRO A 217 10.55 -4.41 10.02
N ALA A 218 11.04 -3.79 11.08
CA ALA A 218 10.73 -4.28 12.41
C ALA A 218 9.22 -4.17 12.64
N ILE A 219 8.64 -5.15 13.34
CA ILE A 219 7.20 -5.22 13.60
C ILE A 219 6.98 -5.21 15.10
N LEU A 220 6.22 -4.22 15.57
CA LEU A 220 5.63 -4.24 16.91
C LEU A 220 4.33 -5.03 16.86
N PRO A 221 4.16 -6.15 17.59
CA PRO A 221 2.92 -6.91 17.62
C PRO A 221 1.81 -6.10 18.31
N VAL A 222 1.03 -5.35 17.53
CA VAL A 222 -0.09 -4.56 18.07
C VAL A 222 -1.21 -5.52 18.45
N GLN A 223 -1.42 -5.70 19.76
CA GLN A 223 -2.47 -6.57 20.27
C GLN A 223 -3.87 -6.15 19.81
N LYS A 224 -4.15 -4.84 19.84
CA LYS A 224 -5.44 -4.27 19.44
C LYS A 224 -5.35 -2.79 19.11
N TRP A 225 -6.03 -2.41 18.03
CA TRP A 225 -6.36 -1.02 17.73
C TRP A 225 -7.71 -0.67 18.36
N LEU A 226 -7.72 0.32 19.24
CA LEU A 226 -8.92 0.79 19.94
C LEU A 226 -9.51 1.99 19.21
N GLN A 227 -10.80 1.93 18.90
CA GLN A 227 -11.51 3.08 18.36
C GLN A 227 -11.54 4.20 19.40
N GLN A 228 -11.18 5.40 18.98
CA GLN A 228 -11.19 6.56 19.85
C GLN A 228 -12.62 6.92 20.22
N LYS A 229 -12.83 7.23 21.49
CA LYS A 229 -14.12 7.62 22.04
C LYS A 229 -13.98 8.72 23.07
N ILE A 230 -14.99 9.59 23.15
CA ILE A 230 -15.22 10.44 24.31
C ILE A 230 -16.25 9.73 25.17
N LYS A 231 -15.93 9.54 26.45
CA LYS A 231 -16.83 8.97 27.45
C LYS A 231 -17.00 9.99 28.57
N PHE A 232 -18.23 10.40 28.83
CA PHE A 232 -18.56 11.17 30.03
C PHE A 232 -19.19 10.26 31.06
N SER A 233 -18.63 10.25 32.26
CA SER A 233 -19.11 9.43 33.37
C SER A 233 -19.09 10.23 34.65
N LEU A 234 -20.16 10.13 35.43
CA LEU A 234 -20.28 10.77 36.74
C LEU A 234 -20.78 9.71 37.73
N PHE A 235 -20.14 9.60 38.89
CA PHE A 235 -20.46 8.60 39.93
C PHE A 235 -20.57 7.17 39.41
N GLY A 236 -19.68 6.76 38.50
CA GLY A 236 -19.67 5.42 37.91
C GLY A 236 -20.74 5.18 36.83
N LYS A 237 -21.71 6.09 36.65
CA LYS A 237 -22.72 6.00 35.58
C LYS A 237 -22.20 6.69 34.31
N THR A 238 -22.27 5.98 33.18
CA THR A 238 -21.94 6.55 31.86
C THR A 238 -23.15 7.30 31.34
N PHE A 239 -22.98 8.60 31.06
CA PHE A 239 -24.07 9.46 30.58
C PHE A 239 -24.09 9.54 29.05
N PHE A 240 -22.92 9.60 28.42
CA PHE A 240 -22.81 9.44 26.99
C PHE A 240 -21.45 8.89 26.59
N GLU A 241 -21.44 8.25 25.42
CA GLU A 241 -20.26 7.74 24.76
C GLU A 241 -20.34 8.08 23.27
N LEU A 242 -19.38 8.86 22.78
CA LEU A 242 -19.29 9.25 21.37
C LEU A 242 -18.05 8.62 20.76
N TYR A 243 -18.25 7.81 19.73
CA TYR A 243 -17.16 7.16 19.00
C TYR A 243 -16.73 8.02 17.81
N TYR A 244 -15.43 8.30 17.71
CA TYR A 244 -14.90 8.93 16.52
C TYR A 244 -14.90 7.94 15.36
N LYS A 245 -15.58 8.29 14.26
CA LYS A 245 -15.58 7.48 13.05
C LYS A 245 -14.15 7.38 12.51
N ASN A 246 -13.71 6.16 12.22
CA ASN A 246 -12.43 5.88 11.55
C ASN A 246 -11.18 6.45 12.26
N LYS A 247 -11.20 6.62 13.59
CA LYS A 247 -10.00 6.99 14.36
C LYS A 247 -9.68 5.92 15.38
N PHE A 248 -8.50 5.33 15.26
CA PHE A 248 -8.00 4.25 16.10
C PHE A 248 -6.63 4.60 16.68
N SER A 249 -6.31 4.05 17.84
CA SER A 249 -4.99 4.12 18.47
C SER A 249 -4.64 2.80 19.14
N CYS A 250 -3.36 2.51 19.31
CA CYS A 250 -2.83 1.36 20.02
C CYS A 250 -2.00 1.78 21.24
N LYS A 251 -1.62 0.81 22.08
CA LYS A 251 -0.65 1.02 23.14
C LYS A 251 0.75 1.21 22.55
N THR A 252 1.57 2.01 23.21
CA THR A 252 2.92 2.39 22.75
C THR A 252 3.89 2.41 23.92
N ASP A 253 3.75 1.51 24.90
CA ASP A 253 4.51 1.57 26.14
C ASP A 253 5.87 0.85 26.02
N ASP A 254 6.00 -0.08 25.07
CA ASP A 254 7.12 -1.01 24.94
C ASP A 254 7.80 -0.97 23.56
N TRP A 255 7.50 0.03 22.73
CA TRP A 255 7.97 0.05 21.34
C TRP A 255 9.49 0.13 21.22
N GLN A 256 10.16 0.75 22.18
CA GLN A 256 11.61 0.87 22.23
C GLN A 256 12.30 -0.50 22.27
N ASN A 257 11.64 -1.53 22.84
CA ASN A 257 12.20 -2.89 22.92
C ASN A 257 12.37 -3.55 21.55
N TYR A 258 11.68 -3.04 20.53
CA TYR A 258 11.70 -3.55 19.15
C TYR A 258 12.65 -2.75 18.23
N LEU A 259 13.30 -1.70 18.75
CA LEU A 259 14.24 -0.89 17.95
C LEU A 259 15.47 -1.66 17.49
N LYS A 260 15.92 -2.63 18.29
CA LYS A 260 17.05 -3.50 17.95
C LYS A 260 16.82 -4.32 16.67
N ASP A 261 15.57 -4.54 16.30
CA ASP A 261 15.19 -5.31 15.12
C ASP A 261 15.08 -4.44 13.86
N CYS A 262 15.17 -3.11 14.01
CA CYS A 262 15.06 -2.17 12.90
C CYS A 262 16.32 -2.19 12.03
N LYS A 263 16.14 -2.53 10.75
CA LYS A 263 17.20 -2.56 9.74
C LYS A 263 16.91 -1.54 8.65
N ALA A 264 17.97 -0.98 8.07
CA ALA A 264 17.90 -0.18 6.86
C ALA A 264 18.26 -1.05 5.65
N TYR A 265 17.70 -0.71 4.48
CA TYR A 265 17.94 -1.41 3.22
C TYR A 265 18.33 -0.40 2.13
N PRO A 266 19.58 0.10 2.14
CA PRO A 266 20.01 1.20 1.26
C PRO A 266 19.81 0.92 -0.24
N GLU A 267 19.99 -0.33 -0.66
CA GLU A 267 19.87 -0.75 -2.07
C GLU A 267 18.43 -1.02 -2.52
N SER A 268 17.46 -0.94 -1.60
CA SER A 268 16.07 -1.36 -1.88
C SER A 268 15.39 -0.54 -2.98
N LEU A 269 15.75 0.74 -3.13
CA LEU A 269 15.16 1.59 -4.16
C LEU A 269 15.48 1.09 -5.58
N ASN A 270 16.75 0.79 -5.85
CA ASN A 270 17.19 0.34 -7.17
C ASN A 270 16.57 -1.00 -7.51
N GLU A 271 16.60 -1.96 -6.57
CA GLU A 271 15.98 -3.26 -6.76
C GLU A 271 14.47 -3.16 -7.08
N TYR A 272 13.76 -2.27 -6.39
CA TYR A 272 12.31 -2.13 -6.57
C TYR A 272 11.97 -1.46 -7.92
N ARG A 273 12.82 -0.54 -8.38
CA ARG A 273 12.72 0.08 -9.70
C ARG A 273 13.01 -0.92 -10.81
N GLU A 274 14.11 -1.66 -10.70
CA GLU A 274 14.47 -2.74 -11.63
C GLU A 274 13.34 -3.76 -11.77
N ARG A 275 12.73 -4.14 -10.64
CA ARG A 275 11.63 -5.09 -10.66
C ARG A 275 10.39 -4.56 -11.37
N ASN A 276 10.05 -3.29 -11.18
CA ASN A 276 8.96 -2.64 -11.92
C ASN A 276 9.27 -2.52 -13.42
N HIS A 277 10.50 -2.16 -13.80
CA HIS A 277 10.92 -2.11 -15.21
C HIS A 277 10.88 -3.47 -15.90
N TRP A 278 11.33 -4.53 -15.20
CA TRP A 278 11.21 -5.90 -15.70
C TRP A 278 9.75 -6.25 -15.95
N TYR A 279 8.86 -5.95 -15.00
CA TYR A 279 7.44 -6.31 -15.11
C TYR A 279 6.73 -5.51 -16.21
N TYR A 280 7.07 -4.23 -16.33
CA TYR A 280 6.62 -3.38 -17.43
C TYR A 280 7.00 -3.99 -18.79
N SER A 281 8.22 -4.53 -18.93
CA SER A 281 8.65 -5.20 -20.16
C SER A 281 7.82 -6.46 -20.45
N GLN A 282 7.44 -7.23 -19.41
CA GLN A 282 6.53 -8.36 -19.57
C GLN A 282 5.15 -7.92 -20.06
N ILE A 283 4.64 -6.81 -19.53
CA ILE A 283 3.35 -6.24 -19.95
C ILE A 283 3.38 -5.84 -21.42
N LEU A 284 4.43 -5.14 -21.87
CA LEU A 284 4.57 -4.76 -23.28
C LEU A 284 4.54 -6.00 -24.19
N ASN A 285 5.21 -7.09 -23.80
CA ASN A 285 5.17 -8.35 -24.53
C ASN A 285 3.76 -8.97 -24.54
N THR A 286 3.06 -8.96 -23.40
CA THR A 286 1.67 -9.45 -23.30
C THR A 286 0.72 -8.67 -24.19
N LEU A 287 0.89 -7.35 -24.29
CA LEU A 287 0.07 -6.46 -25.13
C LEU A 287 0.42 -6.55 -26.63
N ALA A 288 1.67 -6.88 -26.97
CA ALA A 288 2.08 -7.08 -28.36
C ALA A 288 1.48 -8.37 -28.97
N ASN A 289 1.24 -9.39 -28.13
CA ASN A 289 0.66 -10.68 -28.52
C ASN A 289 -0.88 -10.70 -28.54
N SER A 290 -1.52 -9.52 -28.52
CA SER A 290 -2.98 -9.35 -28.48
C SER A 290 -3.53 -8.57 -29.65
#